data_AF-A0A7L5BR05-F1
#
_entry.id   AF-A0A7L5BR05-F1
#
_cell.length_a   1.000
_cell.length_b   1.000
_cell.length_c   1.000
_cell.angle_alpha   90.00
_cell.angle_beta   90.00
_cell.angle_gamma   90.00
#
_symmetry.space_group_name_H-M   'P 1'
#
loop_
_entity.id
_entity.type
_entity.pdbx_description
1 polymer ?
#
loop_
_entity_poly.entity_id
_entity_poly.type
_entity_poly.pdbx_seq_one_letter_code
_entity_poly.pdbx_strand_id
1 'polypeptide(L)'
;MPSDHVDEPTLDEFTIPHVAFAAAEHYAVFPTAEKHELIQTLKRDVEARFARERENVAGHAAALKAIEDADARGLLEVIYGQGD
;
A
#
# COMPACT_ATOMS: atom_id res chain seq x y z
N MET A 1 19.34 -24.93 -4.61
CA MET A 1 19.15 -23.47 -4.70
C MET A 1 17.71 -23.21 -4.28
N PRO A 2 17.42 -22.69 -3.09
CA PRO A 2 16.11 -22.11 -2.87
C PRO A 2 16.11 -20.83 -3.71
N SER A 3 15.30 -20.80 -4.76
CA SER A 3 14.95 -19.54 -5.38
C SER A 3 14.14 -18.81 -4.32
N ASP A 4 14.69 -17.75 -3.74
CA ASP A 4 13.90 -16.72 -3.06
C ASP A 4 12.99 -16.12 -4.14
N HIS A 5 11.91 -16.83 -4.47
CA HIS A 5 10.74 -16.20 -5.01
C HIS A 5 10.29 -15.29 -3.89
N VAL A 6 10.64 -14.00 -4.00
CA VAL A 6 9.92 -12.96 -3.27
C VAL A 6 8.51 -13.09 -3.80
N ASP A 7 7.69 -13.87 -3.10
CA ASP A 7 6.27 -13.97 -3.38
C ASP A 7 5.75 -12.54 -3.18
N GLU A 8 5.50 -11.85 -4.30
CA GLU A 8 4.87 -10.54 -4.26
C GLU A 8 3.54 -10.69 -3.53
N PRO A 9 3.26 -9.85 -2.53
CA PRO A 9 2.06 -10.04 -1.75
C PRO A 9 0.81 -9.95 -2.63
N THR A 10 -0.09 -10.91 -2.48
CA THR A 10 -1.36 -10.92 -3.22
C THR A 10 -2.30 -9.84 -2.69
N LEU A 11 -3.37 -9.54 -3.42
CA LEU A 11 -4.33 -8.51 -2.99
C LEU A 11 -4.95 -8.76 -1.61
N ASP A 12 -5.12 -10.02 -1.21
CA ASP A 12 -5.64 -10.42 0.11
C ASP A 12 -4.67 -10.16 1.26
N GLU A 13 -3.37 -10.01 0.97
CA GLU A 13 -2.35 -9.66 1.98
C GLU A 13 -2.27 -8.15 2.24
N PHE A 14 -2.96 -7.33 1.44
CA PHE A 14 -2.97 -5.87 1.55
C PHE A 14 -3.84 -5.38 2.73
N THR A 15 -3.28 -5.48 3.94
CA THR A 15 -3.91 -5.06 5.21
C THR A 15 -3.41 -3.68 5.65
N ILE A 16 -4.10 -3.04 6.61
CA ILE A 16 -3.70 -1.72 7.14
C ILE A 16 -2.21 -1.66 7.56
N PRO A 17 -1.65 -2.68 8.27
CA PRO A 17 -0.20 -2.70 8.56
C PRO A 17 0.69 -2.73 7.32
N HIS A 18 0.29 -3.44 6.25
CA HIS A 18 1.03 -3.46 4.98
C HIS A 18 0.98 -2.10 4.29
N VAL A 19 -0.18 -1.43 4.31
CA VAL A 19 -0.32 -0.07 3.77
C VAL A 19 0.60 0.90 4.50
N ALA A 20 0.62 0.84 5.84
CA ALA A 20 1.50 1.66 6.66
C ALA A 20 2.99 1.36 6.39
N PHE A 21 3.35 0.09 6.21
CA PHE A 21 4.73 -0.28 5.88
C PHE A 21 5.14 0.26 4.50
N ALA A 22 4.32 0.04 3.47
CA ALA A 22 4.56 0.56 2.13
C ALA A 22 4.64 2.09 2.11
N ALA A 23 3.84 2.77 2.95
CA ALA A 23 3.91 4.21 3.14
C ALA A 23 5.27 4.65 3.72
N ALA A 24 5.77 3.95 4.75
CA ALA A 24 7.06 4.23 5.36
C ALA A 24 8.23 3.98 4.39
N GLU A 25 8.18 2.89 3.62
CA GLU A 25 9.18 2.60 2.58
C GLU A 25 9.18 3.66 1.49
N HIS A 26 8.00 4.06 1.00
CA HIS A 26 7.89 5.11 0.01
C HIS A 26 8.48 6.43 0.51
N TYR A 27 8.20 6.81 1.77
CA TYR A 27 8.77 8.02 2.37
C TYR A 27 10.28 7.94 2.55
N ALA A 28 10.82 6.78 2.92
CA ALA A 28 12.27 6.59 3.03
C ALA A 28 13.00 6.85 1.71
N VAL A 29 12.34 6.56 0.58
CA VAL A 29 12.86 6.83 -0.78
C VAL A 29 12.51 8.25 -1.26
N PHE A 30 11.31 8.74 -0.92
CA PHE A 30 10.75 10.02 -1.35
C PHE A 30 10.29 10.86 -0.14
N PRO A 31 11.22 11.44 0.63
CA PRO A 31 10.90 12.12 1.90
C PRO A 31 10.16 13.45 1.72
N THR A 32 10.02 13.92 0.49
CA THR A 32 9.26 15.14 0.14
C THR A 32 7.94 14.82 -0.56
N ALA A 33 7.58 13.54 -0.68
CA ALA A 33 6.32 13.15 -1.33
C ALA A 33 5.12 13.53 -0.47
N GLU A 34 4.12 14.12 -1.11
CA GLU A 34 2.85 14.48 -0.47
C GLU A 34 2.02 13.23 -0.17
N LYS A 35 1.25 13.23 0.93
CA LYS A 35 0.34 12.12 1.30
C LYS A 35 -0.57 11.70 0.14
N HIS A 36 -1.06 12.66 -0.65
CA HIS A 36 -1.92 12.39 -1.80
C HIS A 36 -1.22 11.55 -2.88
N GLU A 37 0.06 11.81 -3.16
CA GLU A 37 0.83 11.09 -4.17
C GLU A 37 1.05 9.63 -3.78
N LEU A 38 1.30 9.35 -2.50
CA LEU A 38 1.36 7.98 -2.00
C LEU A 38 0.03 7.27 -2.16
N ILE A 39 -1.08 7.89 -1.74
CA ILE A 39 -2.40 7.25 -1.85
C ILE A 39 -2.68 6.88 -3.32
N GLN A 40 -2.34 7.76 -4.26
CA GLN A 40 -2.46 7.46 -5.70
C GLN A 40 -1.52 6.32 -6.13
N THR A 41 -0.30 6.28 -5.60
CA THR A 41 0.68 5.22 -5.88
C THR A 41 0.18 3.87 -5.37
N LEU A 42 -0.23 3.78 -4.11
CA LEU A 42 -0.76 2.56 -3.51
C LEU A 42 -2.01 2.06 -4.23
N LYS A 43 -2.92 2.96 -4.60
CA LYS A 43 -4.09 2.60 -5.42
C LYS A 43 -3.67 2.06 -6.79
N ARG A 44 -2.70 2.70 -7.44
CA ARG A 44 -2.17 2.22 -8.73
C ARG A 44 -1.53 0.84 -8.62
N ASP A 45 -0.81 0.57 -7.53
CA ASP A 45 -0.21 -0.75 -7.28
C ASP A 45 -1.28 -1.83 -7.08
N VAL A 46 -2.34 -1.51 -6.34
CA VAL A 46 -3.51 -2.38 -6.18
C VAL A 46 -4.19 -2.65 -7.52
N GLU A 47 -4.41 -1.64 -8.37
CA GLU A 47 -4.97 -1.82 -9.72
C GLU A 47 -4.06 -2.67 -10.62
N ALA A 48 -2.75 -2.44 -10.57
CA ALA A 48 -1.78 -3.20 -11.35
C ALA A 48 -1.76 -4.67 -10.95
N ARG A 49 -1.89 -4.98 -9.66
CA ARG A 49 -2.01 -6.35 -9.14
C ARG A 49 -3.35 -6.97 -9.49
N PHE A 50 -4.45 -6.23 -9.39
CA PHE A 50 -5.76 -6.71 -9.80
C PHE A 50 -5.81 -7.10 -11.28
N ALA A 51 -5.14 -6.34 -12.16
CA ALA A 51 -5.00 -6.71 -13.57
C ALA A 51 -4.22 -8.03 -13.79
N ARG A 52 -3.33 -8.41 -12.86
CA ARG A 52 -2.58 -9.68 -12.88
C ARG A 52 -3.40 -10.84 -12.31
N GLU A 53 -4.10 -10.61 -11.19
CA GLU A 53 -4.89 -11.62 -10.50
C GLU A 53 -6.27 -11.85 -11.15
N ARG A 54 -6.69 -10.96 -12.05
CA ARG A 54 -7.86 -10.95 -12.98
C ARG A 54 -9.25 -11.31 -12.45
N GLU A 55 -9.39 -11.87 -11.26
CA GLU A 55 -10.66 -12.33 -10.69
C GLU A 55 -10.73 -12.18 -9.16
N ASN A 56 -9.65 -11.71 -8.51
CA ASN A 56 -9.63 -11.45 -7.06
C ASN A 56 -10.34 -10.13 -6.70
N VAL A 57 -11.63 -10.04 -6.99
CA VAL A 57 -12.46 -8.84 -6.74
C VAL A 57 -12.56 -8.56 -5.23
N ALA A 58 -12.65 -9.61 -4.41
CA ALA A 58 -12.73 -9.46 -2.96
C ALA A 58 -11.42 -8.90 -2.38
N GLY A 59 -10.27 -9.42 -2.82
CA GLY A 59 -8.95 -8.89 -2.46
C GLY A 59 -8.76 -7.46 -2.93
N HIS A 60 -9.17 -7.14 -4.17
CA HIS A 60 -9.11 -5.77 -4.71
C HIS A 60 -9.91 -4.78 -3.87
N ALA A 61 -11.17 -5.11 -3.54
CA ALA A 61 -12.00 -4.26 -2.70
C ALA A 61 -11.43 -4.12 -1.27
N ALA A 62 -10.91 -5.21 -0.69
CA ALA A 62 -10.28 -5.20 0.62
C ALA A 62 -9.01 -4.34 0.65
N ALA A 63 -8.17 -4.44 -0.37
CA ALA A 63 -6.95 -3.65 -0.51
C ALA A 63 -7.25 -2.15 -0.62
N LEU A 64 -8.21 -1.76 -1.47
CA LEU A 64 -8.66 -0.37 -1.57
C LEU A 64 -9.22 0.14 -0.24
N LYS A 65 -10.02 -0.70 0.44
CA LYS A 65 -10.58 -0.36 1.75
C LYS A 65 -9.49 -0.19 2.81
N ALA A 66 -8.43 -1.00 2.78
CA ALA A 66 -7.31 -0.86 3.69
C ALA A 66 -6.55 0.46 3.50
N ILE A 67 -6.41 0.94 2.26
CA ILE A 67 -5.82 2.27 1.97
C ILE A 67 -6.70 3.38 2.58
N GLU A 68 -8.01 3.33 2.34
CA GLU A 68 -8.94 4.31 2.87
C GLU A 68 -9.00 4.30 4.40
N ASP A 69 -8.98 3.12 5.02
CA ASP A 69 -8.99 2.98 6.47
C ASP A 69 -7.66 3.46 7.08
N ALA A 70 -6.52 3.24 6.43
CA ALA A 70 -5.24 3.75 6.88
C ALA A 70 -5.20 5.29 6.85
N ASP A 71 -5.74 5.92 5.81
CA ASP A 71 -5.87 7.38 5.72
C ASP A 71 -6.85 7.91 6.76
N ALA A 72 -8.04 7.32 6.88
CA ALA A 72 -9.07 7.74 7.84
C ALA A 72 -8.63 7.60 9.31
N ARG A 73 -7.75 6.64 9.62
CA ARG A 73 -7.15 6.47 10.95
C ARG A 73 -5.97 7.41 11.21
N GLY A 74 -5.59 8.24 10.24
CA GLY A 74 -4.42 9.11 10.33
C GLY A 74 -3.10 8.34 10.36
N LEU A 75 -3.08 7.05 10.01
CA LEU A 75 -1.86 6.23 10.09
C LEU A 75 -0.83 6.69 9.05
N LEU A 76 -1.31 7.11 7.88
CA LEU A 76 -0.44 7.72 6.87
C LEU A 76 0.13 9.03 7.41
N GLU A 77 -0.70 9.89 8.01
CA GLU A 77 -0.26 11.16 8.60
C GLU A 77 0.76 10.99 9.72
N VAL A 78 0.66 9.94 10.53
CA VAL A 78 1.69 9.63 11.56
C VAL A 78 3.04 9.32 10.91
N ILE A 79 3.06 8.68 9.73
CA ILE A 79 4.31 8.38 9.00
C ILE A 79 4.88 9.65 8.36
N TYR A 80 4.02 10.55 7.85
CA TYR A 80 4.43 11.81 7.23
C TYR A 80 4.79 12.93 8.24
N GLY A 81 4.08 12.98 9.37
CA GLY A 81 4.11 14.07 10.32
C GLY A 81 5.22 13.99 11.35
N GLN A 82 6.09 12.97 11.32
CA GLN A 82 7.28 12.91 12.20
C GLN A 82 8.43 13.86 11.76
N GLY A 83 8.18 14.74 10.78
CA GLY A 83 9.17 15.66 10.22
C GLY A 83 9.26 17.05 10.87
N ASP A 84 8.49 17.34 11.93
CA ASP A 84 8.57 18.60 12.69
C ASP A 84 9.07 18.37 14.13
#